data_AF-G5JDQ2-F1
#
_entry.id   AF-G5JDQ2-F1
#
_cell.length_a   1.000
_cell.length_b   1.000
_cell.length_c   1.000
_cell.angle_alpha   90.00
_cell.angle_beta   90.00
_cell.angle_gamma   90.00
#
_symmetry.space_group_name_H-M   'P 1'
#
loop_
_entity.id
_entity.type
_entity.pdbx_description
1 polymer ?
#
loop_
_entity_poly.entity_id
_entity_poly.type
_entity_poly.pdbx_seq_one_letter_code
_entity_poly.pdbx_strand_id
1 'polypeptide(L)'
;MGNIYADEALFKSGILPTTLGKDLTPQQVKRLREAMIEVLKTAIDQGGTTFSDFRGVTGINGNYGGVAWVYGRHKQPCRVCGTPIEKIKLGGRSSHFCPQCQN
;
A
#
# COMPACT_ATOMS: atom_id res chain seq x y z
N MET A 1 -9.01 -6.16 -2.91
CA MET A 1 -7.58 -5.94 -2.57
C MET A 1 -7.39 -6.13 -1.07
N GLY A 2 -6.28 -6.73 -0.64
CA GLY A 2 -5.89 -6.78 0.77
C GLY A 2 -5.28 -5.47 1.27
N ASN A 3 -5.09 -5.34 2.59
CA ASN A 3 -4.56 -4.10 3.22
C ASN A 3 -3.20 -3.68 2.66
N ILE A 4 -2.33 -4.64 2.31
CA ILE A 4 -1.01 -4.38 1.72
C ILE A 4 -1.17 -3.55 0.45
N TYR A 5 -1.86 -4.12 -0.55
CA TYR A 5 -2.00 -3.46 -1.85
C TYR A 5 -2.81 -2.17 -1.78
N ALA A 6 -3.76 -2.08 -0.84
CA ALA A 6 -4.50 -0.84 -0.61
C ALA A 6 -3.59 0.27 -0.10
N ASP A 7 -2.78 0.01 0.95
CA ASP A 7 -1.82 0.97 1.51
C ASP A 7 -0.81 1.42 0.44
N GLU A 8 -0.26 0.48 -0.34
CA GLU A 8 0.72 0.76 -1.38
C GLU A 8 0.13 1.55 -2.56
N ALA A 9 -1.10 1.24 -2.99
CA ALA A 9 -1.78 1.97 -4.05
C ALA A 9 -2.16 3.39 -3.62
N LEU A 10 -2.60 3.57 -2.36
CA LEU A 10 -2.90 4.88 -1.79
C LEU A 10 -1.62 5.73 -1.68
N PHE A 11 -0.50 5.13 -1.26
CA PHE A 11 0.79 5.81 -1.24
C PHE A 11 1.23 6.26 -2.64
N LYS A 12 1.21 5.36 -3.63
CA LYS A 12 1.60 5.69 -5.01
C LYS A 12 0.69 6.73 -5.67
N SER A 13 -0.59 6.75 -5.31
CA SER A 13 -1.53 7.75 -5.81
C SER A 13 -1.50 9.06 -5.03
N GLY A 14 -0.77 9.11 -3.91
CA GLY A 14 -0.66 10.29 -3.05
C GLY A 14 -1.95 10.61 -2.29
N ILE A 15 -2.81 9.62 -2.04
CA ILE A 15 -4.12 9.81 -1.41
C ILE A 15 -4.07 9.34 0.03
N LEU A 16 -4.55 10.15 0.98
CA LEU A 16 -4.67 9.72 2.38
C LEU A 16 -5.67 8.57 2.56
N PRO A 17 -5.39 7.58 3.42
CA PRO A 17 -6.32 6.48 3.69
C PRO A 17 -7.61 6.92 4.38
N THR A 18 -7.61 8.11 4.99
CA THR A 18 -8.78 8.73 5.62
C THR A 18 -9.65 9.52 4.64
N THR A 19 -9.21 9.73 3.40
CA THR A 19 -9.98 10.46 2.39
C THR A 19 -11.22 9.67 2.00
N LEU A 20 -12.40 10.30 2.10
CA LEU A 20 -13.64 9.65 1.72
C LEU A 20 -13.68 9.46 0.20
N GLY A 21 -14.13 8.29 -0.25
CA GLY A 21 -14.19 7.99 -1.69
C GLY A 21 -15.03 8.98 -2.50
N LYS A 22 -16.03 9.61 -1.89
CA LYS A 22 -16.87 10.65 -2.51
C LYS A 22 -16.15 11.98 -2.75
N ASP A 23 -15.06 12.23 -2.03
CA ASP A 23 -14.29 13.48 -2.10
C ASP A 23 -13.14 13.37 -3.13
N LEU A 24 -12.97 12.19 -3.75
CA LEU A 24 -11.96 11.98 -4.77
C LEU A 24 -12.36 12.62 -6.10
N THR A 25 -11.48 13.47 -6.62
CA THR A 25 -11.62 14.02 -7.97
C THR A 25 -11.45 12.93 -9.04
N PRO A 26 -12.03 13.09 -10.24
CA PRO A 26 -11.83 12.14 -11.34
C PRO A 26 -10.34 11.87 -11.66
N GLN A 27 -9.49 12.87 -11.49
CA GLN A 27 -8.05 12.74 -11.70
C GLN A 27 -7.35 11.95 -10.59
N GLN A 28 -7.78 12.09 -9.33
CA GLN A 28 -7.33 11.23 -8.24
C GLN A 28 -7.78 9.78 -8.44
N VAL A 29 -9.03 9.55 -8.88
CA VAL A 29 -9.54 8.22 -9.18
C VAL A 29 -8.74 7.55 -10.30
N LYS A 30 -8.39 8.30 -11.36
CA LYS A 30 -7.54 7.81 -12.45
C LYS A 30 -6.15 7.40 -11.92
N ARG A 31 -5.49 8.27 -11.15
CA ARG A 31 -4.18 7.98 -10.53
C ARG A 31 -4.23 6.77 -9.60
N LEU A 32 -5.29 6.66 -8.80
CA LEU A 32 -5.50 5.51 -7.92
C LEU A 32 -5.65 4.22 -8.72
N ARG A 33 -6.44 4.23 -9.80
CA ARG A 33 -6.59 3.05 -10.68
C ARG A 33 -5.26 2.63 -11.30
N GLU A 34 -4.48 3.58 -11.81
CA GLU A 34 -3.16 3.31 -12.38
C GLU A 34 -2.20 2.72 -11.33
N ALA A 35 -2.14 3.33 -10.13
CA ALA A 35 -1.35 2.85 -9.01
C ALA A 35 -1.77 1.43 -8.57
N MET A 36 -3.07 1.14 -8.51
CA MET A 36 -3.58 -0.20 -8.19
C MET A 36 -3.11 -1.24 -9.21
N ILE A 37 -3.20 -0.93 -10.51
CA ILE A 37 -2.75 -1.84 -11.57
C ILE A 37 -1.24 -2.07 -11.44
N GLU A 38 -0.46 -1.02 -11.22
CA GLU A 38 0.99 -1.11 -11.07
C GLU A 38 1.41 -1.95 -9.85
N VAL A 39 0.77 -1.72 -8.70
CA VAL A 39 1.01 -2.46 -7.45
C VAL A 39 0.68 -3.93 -7.64
N LEU A 40 -0.46 -4.26 -8.26
CA LEU A 40 -0.86 -5.63 -8.51
C LEU A 40 0.02 -6.32 -9.54
N LYS A 41 0.44 -5.64 -10.62
CA LYS A 41 1.41 -6.16 -11.59
C LYS A 41 2.73 -6.47 -10.91
N THR A 42 3.28 -5.52 -10.15
CA THR A 42 4.52 -5.71 -9.39
C THR A 42 4.41 -6.90 -8.44
N ALA A 43 3.26 -7.06 -7.79
CA ALA A 43 3.00 -8.19 -6.92
C ALA A 43 2.99 -9.52 -7.69
N ILE A 44 2.29 -9.59 -8.83
CA ILE A 44 2.25 -10.79 -9.69
C ILE A 44 3.65 -11.13 -10.21
N ASP A 45 4.39 -10.14 -10.72
CA ASP A 45 5.75 -10.31 -11.25
C ASP A 45 6.74 -10.81 -10.18
N GLN A 46 6.52 -10.47 -8.92
CA GLN A 46 7.30 -10.94 -7.78
C GLN A 46 6.77 -12.23 -7.12
N GLY A 47 5.79 -12.90 -7.73
CA GLY A 47 5.24 -14.16 -7.23
C GLY A 47 4.19 -14.01 -6.10
N GLY A 48 3.63 -12.81 -5.91
CA GLY A 48 2.59 -12.48 -4.93
C GLY A 48 3.12 -12.07 -3.54
N THR A 49 2.20 -11.70 -2.64
CA THR A 49 2.47 -11.52 -1.21
C THR A 49 2.07 -12.76 -0.43
N THR A 50 3.04 -13.53 0.08
CA THR A 50 2.79 -14.70 0.92
C THR A 50 2.90 -14.31 2.39
N PHE A 51 1.93 -13.58 2.96
CA PHE A 51 1.93 -13.35 4.41
C PHE A 51 0.54 -13.51 5.04
N SER A 52 0.51 -14.35 6.08
CA SER A 52 -0.57 -14.79 6.97
C SER A 52 -1.36 -16.04 6.56
N ASP A 53 -2.20 -16.05 5.51
CA ASP A 53 -3.17 -17.17 5.34
C ASP A 53 -3.15 -17.91 3.98
N PHE A 54 -2.32 -17.49 3.02
CA PHE A 54 -2.17 -18.24 1.76
C PHE A 54 -0.80 -18.95 1.74
N ARG A 55 -0.74 -20.12 2.37
CA ARG A 55 0.34 -21.09 2.14
C ARG A 55 0.16 -21.68 0.74
N GLY A 56 0.84 -21.10 -0.25
CA GLY A 56 1.12 -21.80 -1.50
C GLY A 56 1.98 -23.04 -1.22
N VAL A 57 1.68 -24.13 -1.91
CA VAL A 57 2.18 -25.51 -1.70
C VAL A 57 3.72 -25.67 -1.80
N THR A 58 4.47 -24.60 -2.09
CA THR A 58 5.92 -24.64 -2.33
C THR A 58 6.78 -23.80 -1.38
N GLY A 59 6.20 -23.13 -0.37
CA GLY A 59 6.98 -22.53 0.73
C GLY A 59 7.94 -21.38 0.35
N ILE A 60 7.76 -20.78 -0.83
CA ILE A 60 8.57 -19.63 -1.25
C ILE A 60 7.96 -18.36 -0.65
N ASN A 61 8.69 -17.74 0.27
CA ASN A 61 8.36 -16.44 0.86
C ASN A 61 8.25 -15.39 -0.26
N GLY A 62 7.04 -14.89 -0.52
CA GLY A 62 6.83 -13.81 -1.49
C GLY A 62 7.64 -12.58 -1.08
N ASN A 63 8.57 -12.15 -1.92
CA ASN A 63 9.63 -11.18 -1.62
C ASN A 63 9.11 -9.72 -1.51
N TYR A 64 7.80 -9.53 -1.53
CA TYR A 64 7.17 -8.21 -1.58
C TYR A 64 7.47 -7.35 -0.34
N GLY A 65 7.76 -7.97 0.81
CA GLY A 65 8.16 -7.25 2.03
C GLY A 65 9.41 -6.37 1.86
N GLY A 66 10.32 -6.73 0.94
CA GLY A 66 11.49 -5.90 0.61
C GLY A 66 11.14 -4.65 -0.21
N VAL A 67 10.09 -4.72 -1.03
CA VAL A 67 9.71 -3.64 -1.96
C VAL A 67 8.58 -2.75 -1.45
N ALA A 68 7.95 -3.08 -0.32
CA ALA A 68 6.89 -2.27 0.28
C ALA A 68 7.36 -0.82 0.55
N TRP A 69 6.54 0.14 0.13
CA TRP A 69 6.79 1.56 0.33
C TRP A 69 6.33 2.02 1.72
N VAL A 70 5.19 1.53 2.20
CA VAL A 70 4.59 1.96 3.47
C VAL A 70 4.13 0.79 4.34
N TYR A 71 3.65 -0.30 3.76
CA TYR A 71 3.07 -1.40 4.51
C TYR A 71 4.10 -2.06 5.44
N GLY A 72 3.77 -2.21 6.72
CA GLY A 72 4.66 -2.81 7.71
C GLY A 72 5.88 -1.96 8.09
N ARG A 73 5.99 -0.74 7.55
CA ARG A 73 7.12 0.17 7.77
C ARG A 73 6.84 1.26 8.79
N HIS A 74 5.90 1.04 9.72
CA HIS A 74 5.55 2.02 10.75
C HIS A 74 6.79 2.53 11.50
N LYS A 75 6.89 3.87 11.67
CA LYS A 75 8.04 4.61 12.23
C LYS A 75 9.34 4.57 11.42
N GLN A 76 9.40 3.82 10.33
CA GLN A 76 10.53 3.89 9.41
C GLN A 76 10.43 5.14 8.52
N PRO A 77 11.55 5.69 8.04
CA PRO A 77 11.52 6.83 7.12
C PRO A 77 10.86 6.46 5.79
N CYS A 78 9.99 7.35 5.30
CA CYS A 78 9.46 7.29 3.95
C CYS A 78 10.60 7.26 2.93
N ARG A 79 10.50 6.38 1.93
CA ARG A 79 11.53 6.25 0.88
C ARG A 79 11.58 7.46 -0.08
N VAL A 80 10.57 8.32 -0.04
CA VAL A 80 10.46 9.50 -0.91
C VAL A 80 10.90 10.77 -0.17
N CYS A 81 10.35 11.04 1.02
CA CYS A 81 10.58 12.31 1.73
C CYS A 81 11.28 12.17 3.09
N GLY A 82 11.55 10.95 3.57
CA GLY A 82 12.17 10.71 4.87
C GLY A 82 11.23 10.83 6.08
N THR A 83 10.03 11.42 5.94
CA THR A 83 9.05 11.51 7.03
C THR A 83 8.69 10.11 7.57
N PRO A 84 8.63 9.89 8.89
CA PRO A 84 8.25 8.60 9.45
C PRO A 84 6.86 8.13 8.97
N ILE A 85 6.75 6.86 8.59
CA ILE A 85 5.48 6.25 8.19
C ILE A 85 4.56 6.10 9.39
N GLU A 86 3.34 6.59 9.23
CA GLU A 86 2.28 6.49 10.23
C GLU A 86 1.42 5.25 10.01
N LYS A 87 0.74 4.84 11.07
CA LYS A 87 -0.16 3.69 11.07
C LYS A 87 -1.41 4.06 11.83
N ILE A 88 -2.56 3.91 11.19
CA ILE A 88 -3.87 4.10 11.79
C ILE A 88 -4.70 2.83 11.71
N LYS A 89 -5.79 2.77 12.47
CA LYS A 89 -6.76 1.69 12.40
C LYS A 89 -8.06 2.22 11.81
N LEU A 90 -8.41 1.75 10.62
CA LEU A 90 -9.64 2.10 9.89
C LEU A 90 -10.53 0.86 9.77
N GLY A 91 -11.76 0.94 10.26
CA GLY A 91 -12.74 -0.16 10.15
C GLY A 91 -12.23 -1.49 10.72
N GLY A 92 -11.43 -1.45 11.79
CA GLY A 92 -10.85 -2.65 12.41
C GLY A 92 -9.53 -3.12 11.78
N ARG A 93 -9.11 -2.53 10.66
CA ARG A 93 -7.90 -2.91 9.90
C ARG A 93 -6.81 -1.85 10.01
N SER A 94 -5.55 -2.26 10.07
CA SER A 94 -4.43 -1.30 10.06
C SER A 94 -4.15 -0.79 8.65
N SER A 95 -3.92 0.51 8.52
CA SER A 95 -3.46 1.17 7.30
C SER A 95 -2.19 1.97 7.57
N HIS A 96 -1.21 1.86 6.69
CA HIS A 96 0.08 2.53 6.76
C HIS A 96 0.19 3.58 5.65
N PHE A 97 0.67 4.77 5.98
CA PHE A 97 0.74 5.88 5.03
C PHE A 97 1.85 6.88 5.43
N CYS A 98 2.27 7.70 4.48
CA CYS A 98 3.17 8.81 4.72
C CYS A 98 2.37 10.11 4.83
N PRO A 99 2.37 10.83 5.97
CA PRO A 99 1.57 12.03 6.16
C PRO A 99 2.01 13.22 5.28
N GLN A 100 3.23 13.17 4.72
CA GLN A 100 3.76 14.21 3.85
C GLN A 100 3.53 13.92 2.34
N CYS A 101 3.71 12.67 1.90
CA CYS A 101 3.53 12.29 0.49
C CYS A 101 2.07 12.05 0.09
N GLN A 102 1.18 11.83 1.06
CA GLN A 102 -0.24 11.59 0.82
C GLN A 102 -1.07 12.76 1.35
N ASN A 103 -1.96 13.30 0.52
CA ASN A 103 -2.84 14.42 0.84
C ASN A 103 -4.31 14.17 0.51
#